data_AF-A0A2V8TVK8-F1
#
_entry.id   AF-A0A2V8TVK8-F1
#
_cell.length_a   1.000
_cell.length_b   1.000
_cell.length_c   1.000
_cell.angle_alpha   90.00
_cell.angle_beta   90.00
_cell.angle_gamma   90.00
#
_symmetry.space_group_name_H-M   'P 1'
#
loop_
_entity.id
_entity.type
_entity.pdbx_description
1 polymer ?
#
loop_
_entity_poly.entity_id
_entity_poly.type
_entity_poly.pdbx_seq_one_letter_code
_entity_poly.pdbx_strand_id
1 'polypeptide(L)'
;MAYTICIFCIMTAALRAIEKEGAAMRRLASSAVLSLGIVLASATQVAARNLTFEERVKAQEAIERVYFSHQIGTTRLFEEVAPRFVLERKVRAYLKQSAALEKFWNTAVTADLLQQEMARMARQTRMPERGTLRGSGR
;
A
#
# COMPACT_ATOMS: atom_id res chain seq x y z
N MET A 1 -5.26 -0.61 -15.58
CA MET A 1 -6.10 -0.49 -16.80
C MET A 1 -7.51 0.02 -16.47
N ALA A 2 -8.28 -0.60 -15.56
CA ALA A 2 -9.62 -0.09 -15.21
C ALA A 2 -9.62 1.31 -14.56
N TYR A 3 -8.62 1.60 -13.71
CA TYR A 3 -8.51 2.88 -12.99
C TYR A 3 -8.17 4.06 -13.91
N THR A 4 -7.30 3.84 -14.89
CA THR A 4 -6.91 4.84 -15.90
C THR A 4 -8.06 5.16 -16.86
N ILE A 5 -8.88 4.17 -17.21
CA ILE A 5 -10.06 4.36 -18.06
C ILE A 5 -11.15 5.14 -17.31
N CYS A 6 -11.38 4.85 -16.02
CA CYS A 6 -12.36 5.55 -15.20
C CYS A 6 -12.01 7.03 -15.00
N ILE A 7 -10.73 7.33 -14.73
CA ILE A 7 -10.23 8.71 -14.62
C ILE A 7 -10.40 9.46 -15.94
N PHE A 8 -10.10 8.83 -17.08
CA PHE A 8 -10.26 9.44 -18.39
C PHE A 8 -11.74 9.71 -18.74
N CYS A 9 -12.65 8.79 -18.41
CA CYS A 9 -14.10 8.98 -18.58
C CYS A 9 -14.67 10.11 -17.71
N ILE A 10 -14.23 10.21 -16.45
CA ILE A 10 -14.66 11.28 -15.54
C ILE A 10 -14.13 12.64 -16.02
N MET A 11 -12.87 12.70 -16.48
CA MET A 11 -12.27 13.92 -17.02
C MET A 11 -12.90 14.37 -18.34
N THR A 12 -13.20 13.44 -19.25
CA THR A 12 -13.86 13.78 -20.52
C THR A 12 -15.31 14.21 -20.34
N ALA A 13 -16.06 13.63 -19.38
CA ALA A 13 -17.41 14.07 -19.03
C ALA A 13 -17.41 15.46 -18.38
N ALA A 14 -16.47 15.72 -17.46
CA ALA A 14 -16.32 17.01 -16.81
C ALA A 14 -15.92 18.12 -17.81
N LEU A 15 -15.00 17.84 -18.74
CA LEU A 15 -14.59 18.77 -19.80
C LEU A 15 -15.77 19.18 -20.69
N ARG A 16 -16.65 18.23 -21.06
CA ARG A 16 -17.86 18.51 -21.86
C ARG A 16 -18.91 19.33 -21.10
N ALA A 17 -19.03 19.16 -19.79
CA ALA A 17 -19.96 19.94 -18.97
C ALA A 17 -19.52 21.41 -18.84
N ILE A 18 -18.21 21.68 -18.83
CA ILE A 18 -17.63 23.04 -18.71
C ILE A 18 -17.79 23.86 -20.00
N GLU A 19 -18.07 23.22 -21.14
CA GLU A 19 -18.25 23.88 -22.43
C GLU A 19 -19.61 24.61 -22.55
N LYS A 20 -20.59 24.26 -21.71
CA LYS A 20 -21.97 24.79 -21.78
C LYS A 20 -22.24 26.08 -20.99
N GLU A 21 -21.31 26.57 -20.17
CA GLU A 21 -21.56 27.73 -19.30
C GLU A 21 -20.67 28.95 -19.61
N GLY A 22 -21.18 30.15 -19.32
CA GLY A 22 -20.57 31.43 -19.69
C GLY A 22 -19.15 31.66 -19.12
N ALA A 23 -18.35 32.45 -19.86
CA ALA A 23 -16.90 32.60 -19.67
C ALA A 23 -16.42 32.98 -18.25
N ALA A 24 -17.24 33.67 -17.46
CA ALA A 24 -16.90 34.04 -16.09
C ALA A 24 -17.02 32.87 -15.10
N MET A 25 -18.03 32.00 -15.26
CA MET A 25 -18.23 30.81 -14.42
C MET A 25 -17.17 29.73 -14.73
N ARG A 26 -16.74 29.63 -15.99
CA ARG A 26 -15.67 28.73 -16.45
C ARG A 26 -14.34 28.97 -15.75
N ARG A 27 -14.00 30.21 -15.39
CA ARG A 27 -12.71 30.55 -14.75
C ARG A 27 -12.67 30.12 -13.28
N LEU A 28 -13.78 30.32 -12.57
CA LEU A 28 -13.93 29.91 -11.17
C LEU A 28 -14.03 28.38 -11.04
N ALA A 29 -14.79 27.74 -11.93
CA ALA A 29 -14.89 26.28 -11.98
C ALA A 29 -13.55 25.61 -12.35
N SER A 30 -12.79 26.18 -13.30
CA SER A 30 -11.48 25.65 -13.68
C SER A 30 -10.46 25.71 -12.55
N SER A 31 -10.42 26.81 -11.78
CA SER A 31 -9.50 26.97 -10.65
C SER A 31 -9.85 26.02 -9.49
N ALA A 32 -11.14 25.85 -9.20
CA ALA A 32 -11.62 24.94 -8.16
C ALA A 32 -11.36 23.47 -8.52
N VAL A 33 -11.52 23.09 -9.78
CA VAL A 33 -11.23 21.72 -10.25
C VAL A 33 -9.74 21.43 -10.28
N LEU A 34 -8.91 22.40 -10.69
CA LEU A 34 -7.45 22.25 -10.68
C LEU A 34 -6.91 22.12 -9.25
N SER A 35 -7.40 22.93 -8.32
CA SER A 35 -7.01 22.87 -6.90
C SER A 35 -7.46 21.58 -6.22
N LEU A 36 -8.68 21.10 -6.49
CA LEU A 36 -9.15 19.80 -5.97
C LEU A 36 -8.35 18.61 -6.53
N GLY A 37 -7.96 18.66 -7.82
CA GLY A 37 -7.12 17.64 -8.44
C GLY A 37 -5.71 17.56 -7.85
N ILE A 38 -5.09 18.70 -7.52
CA ILE A 38 -3.76 18.77 -6.90
C ILE A 38 -3.78 18.21 -5.46
N VAL A 39 -4.84 18.50 -4.69
CA VAL A 39 -4.99 17.97 -3.32
C VAL A 39 -5.17 16.44 -3.33
N LEU A 40 -5.95 15.90 -4.27
CA LEU A 40 -6.15 14.45 -4.41
C LEU A 40 -4.89 13.72 -4.91
N ALA A 41 -4.07 14.34 -5.77
CA ALA A 41 -2.81 13.76 -6.22
C ALA A 41 -1.75 13.65 -5.10
N SER A 42 -1.77 14.58 -4.14
CA SER A 42 -0.84 14.60 -3.02
C SER A 42 -1.07 13.47 -2.02
N ALA A 43 -2.30 12.93 -1.96
CA ALA A 43 -2.66 11.85 -1.03
C ALA A 43 -2.10 10.48 -1.44
N THR A 44 -1.62 10.31 -2.68
CA THR A 44 -1.10 9.03 -3.17
C THR A 44 0.41 8.85 -3.07
N GLN A 45 1.13 9.87 -2.61
CA GLN A 45 2.59 9.79 -2.51
C GLN A 45 2.98 9.19 -1.15
N VAL A 46 2.87 7.86 -1.04
CA VAL A 46 3.59 7.10 -0.02
C VAL A 46 5.08 7.18 -0.36
N ALA A 47 5.69 8.31 -0.01
CA ALA A 47 7.14 8.42 -0.03
C ALA A 47 7.68 7.35 0.90
N ALA A 48 8.64 6.55 0.42
CA ALA A 48 9.35 5.56 1.23
C ALA A 48 10.11 6.28 2.34
N ARG A 49 9.44 6.52 3.47
CA ARG A 49 10.09 7.03 4.67
C ARG A 49 11.06 5.97 5.16
N ASN A 50 12.27 6.39 5.51
CA ASN A 50 13.23 5.48 6.15
C ASN A 50 12.67 5.05 7.50
N LEU A 51 12.11 3.83 7.56
CA LEU A 51 11.58 3.25 8.78
C LEU A 51 12.72 2.98 9.76
N THR A 52 12.57 3.49 10.98
CA THR A 52 13.43 3.19 12.12
C THR A 52 13.36 1.70 12.47
N PHE A 53 14.33 1.22 13.26
CA PHE A 53 14.32 -0.16 13.73
C PHE A 53 13.06 -0.47 14.54
N GLU A 54 12.63 0.46 15.41
CA GLU A 54 11.43 0.28 16.23
C GLU A 54 10.15 0.19 15.39
N GLU A 55 9.99 1.06 14.39
CA GLU A 55 8.84 1.01 13.48
C GLU A 55 8.81 -0.31 12.69
N ARG A 56 9.97 -0.83 12.32
CA ARG A 56 10.10 -2.15 11.67
C ARG A 56 9.68 -3.28 12.60
N VAL A 57 10.04 -3.22 13.88
CA VAL A 57 9.60 -4.24 14.86
C VAL A 57 8.09 -4.16 15.10
N LYS A 58 7.52 -2.96 15.19
CA LYS A 58 6.06 -2.78 15.28
C LYS A 58 5.34 -3.29 14.03
N ALA A 59 5.88 -3.04 12.85
CA ALA A 59 5.35 -3.58 11.60
C ALA A 59 5.45 -5.12 11.58
N GLN A 60 6.57 -5.69 12.03
CA GLN A 60 6.72 -7.13 12.16
C GLN A 60 5.69 -7.72 13.12
N GLU A 61 5.47 -7.09 14.28
CA GLU A 61 4.43 -7.51 15.23
C GLU A 61 3.05 -7.55 14.58
N ALA A 62 2.67 -6.50 13.85
CA ALA A 62 1.39 -6.44 13.15
C ALA A 62 1.24 -7.57 12.12
N ILE A 63 2.30 -7.90 11.37
CA ILE A 63 2.32 -9.03 10.44
C ILE A 63 2.13 -10.35 11.19
N GLU A 64 2.87 -10.57 12.28
CA GLU A 64 2.75 -11.79 13.08
C GLU A 64 1.36 -11.91 13.71
N ARG A 65 0.73 -10.82 14.13
CA ARG A 65 -0.65 -10.84 14.67
C ARG A 65 -1.66 -11.29 13.63
N VAL A 66 -1.52 -10.84 12.38
CA VAL A 66 -2.35 -11.31 11.27
C VAL A 66 -2.08 -12.78 10.98
N TYR A 67 -0.81 -13.21 10.95
CA TYR A 67 -0.47 -14.62 10.74
C TYR A 67 -1.07 -15.50 11.84
N PHE A 68 -0.90 -15.11 13.09
CA PHE A 68 -1.38 -15.82 14.25
C PHE A 68 -2.91 -15.91 14.30
N SER A 69 -3.63 -14.85 13.91
CA SER A 69 -5.10 -14.87 13.89
C SER A 69 -5.68 -15.83 12.84
N HIS A 70 -4.90 -16.19 11.83
CA HIS A 70 -5.28 -17.15 10.78
C HIS A 70 -4.68 -18.55 11.01
N GLN A 71 -3.91 -18.75 12.08
CA GLN A 71 -3.32 -20.04 12.39
C GLN A 71 -4.37 -20.98 12.98
N ILE A 72 -4.72 -22.03 12.22
CA ILE A 72 -5.68 -23.05 12.66
C ILE A 72 -5.04 -23.91 13.77
N GLY A 73 -5.78 -24.11 14.87
CA GLY A 73 -5.37 -25.04 15.93
C GLY A 73 -4.31 -24.51 16.90
N THR A 74 -4.13 -23.18 17.00
CA THR A 74 -3.24 -22.62 18.03
C THR A 74 -3.90 -22.67 19.42
N THR A 75 -3.20 -23.28 20.39
CA THR A 75 -3.60 -23.28 21.82
C THR A 75 -2.79 -22.28 22.65
N ARG A 76 -1.69 -21.76 22.09
CA ARG A 76 -0.73 -20.88 22.77
C ARG A 76 -1.14 -19.42 22.63
N LEU A 77 -0.65 -18.57 23.51
CA LEU A 77 -0.85 -17.12 23.42
C LEU A 77 0.10 -16.50 22.39
N PHE A 78 -0.28 -15.36 21.80
CA PHE A 78 0.55 -14.67 20.81
C PHE A 78 1.92 -14.30 21.39
N GLU A 79 1.93 -13.80 22.62
CA GLU A 79 3.12 -13.33 23.34
C GLU A 79 4.12 -14.47 23.60
N GLU A 80 3.65 -15.73 23.64
CA GLU A 80 4.51 -16.91 23.76
C GLU A 80 5.15 -17.29 22.41
N VAL A 81 4.41 -17.13 21.31
CA VAL A 81 4.84 -17.51 19.96
C VAL A 81 5.74 -16.44 19.34
N ALA A 82 5.41 -15.17 19.57
CA ALA A 82 6.09 -14.01 19.01
C ALA A 82 6.49 -12.98 20.08
N PRO A 83 7.29 -13.37 21.09
CA PRO A 83 7.81 -12.43 22.07
C PRO A 83 8.74 -11.41 21.39
N ARG A 84 8.92 -10.25 22.04
CA ARG A 84 9.66 -9.11 21.50
C ARG A 84 11.03 -9.47 20.89
N PHE A 85 11.82 -10.28 21.58
CA PHE A 85 13.16 -10.68 21.09
C PHE A 85 13.11 -11.50 19.80
N VAL A 86 12.04 -12.28 19.58
CA VAL A 86 11.84 -13.04 18.34
C VAL A 86 11.53 -12.08 17.19
N LEU A 87 10.68 -11.07 17.43
CA LEU A 87 10.37 -10.03 16.45
C LEU A 87 11.63 -9.26 16.04
N GLU A 88 12.42 -8.82 17.02
CA GLU A 88 13.69 -8.11 16.76
C GLU A 88 14.70 -8.96 15.99
N ARG A 89 14.77 -10.26 16.31
CA ARG A 89 15.62 -11.21 15.58
C ARG A 89 15.16 -11.36 14.13
N LYS A 90 13.85 -11.46 13.86
CA LYS A 90 13.30 -11.49 12.50
C LYS A 90 13.65 -10.21 11.72
N VAL A 91 13.49 -9.05 12.34
CA VAL A 91 13.87 -7.76 11.75
C VAL A 91 15.34 -7.72 11.38
N ARG A 92 16.22 -8.08 12.32
CA ARG A 92 17.67 -8.10 12.06
C ARG A 92 18.04 -9.11 10.97
N ALA A 93 17.35 -10.25 10.92
CA ALA A 93 17.60 -11.29 9.91
C ALA A 93 17.27 -10.79 8.51
N TYR A 94 16.07 -10.25 8.27
CA TYR A 94 15.73 -9.78 6.93
C TYR A 94 16.55 -8.56 6.53
N LEU A 95 16.93 -7.66 7.45
CA LEU A 95 17.80 -6.53 7.13
C LEU A 95 19.19 -6.99 6.67
N LYS A 96 19.75 -8.01 7.33
CA LYS A 96 21.01 -8.64 6.89
C LYS A 96 20.85 -9.30 5.51
N GLN A 97 19.73 -9.96 5.26
CA GLN A 97 19.44 -10.58 3.96
C GLN A 97 19.30 -9.53 2.86
N SER A 98 18.59 -8.42 3.10
CA SER A 98 18.47 -7.31 2.16
C SER A 98 19.84 -6.71 1.83
N ALA A 99 20.68 -6.47 2.84
CA ALA A 99 22.04 -5.97 2.63
C ALA A 99 22.93 -6.97 1.88
N ALA A 100 22.79 -8.27 2.15
CA ALA A 100 23.52 -9.31 1.43
C ALA A 100 23.08 -9.40 -0.04
N LEU A 101 21.78 -9.27 -0.33
CA LEU A 101 21.24 -9.29 -1.68
C LEU A 101 21.81 -8.15 -2.53
N GLU A 102 21.87 -6.95 -1.95
CA GLU A 102 22.49 -5.80 -2.59
C GLU A 102 23.99 -6.01 -2.79
N LYS A 103 24.71 -6.46 -1.75
CA LYS A 103 26.17 -6.60 -1.81
C LYS A 103 26.66 -7.67 -2.78
N PHE A 104 26.01 -8.84 -2.80
CA PHE A 104 26.50 -10.00 -3.54
C PHE A 104 25.84 -10.19 -4.91
N TRP A 105 24.60 -9.69 -5.09
CA TRP A 105 23.84 -9.82 -6.33
C TRP A 105 23.46 -8.47 -6.96
N ASN A 106 23.96 -7.35 -6.43
CA ASN A 106 23.65 -5.99 -6.90
C ASN A 106 22.14 -5.73 -7.06
N THR A 107 21.33 -6.40 -6.23
CA THR A 107 19.86 -6.38 -6.33
C THR A 107 19.30 -5.80 -5.04
N ALA A 108 19.04 -4.49 -5.05
CA ALA A 108 18.38 -3.81 -3.94
C ALA A 108 16.87 -4.11 -3.93
N VAL A 109 16.31 -4.33 -2.74
CA VAL A 109 14.85 -4.50 -2.57
C VAL A 109 14.19 -3.14 -2.58
N THR A 110 13.63 -2.74 -3.72
CA THR A 110 12.96 -1.44 -3.91
C THR A 110 11.46 -1.51 -3.66
N ALA A 111 10.84 -0.36 -3.39
CA ALA A 111 9.39 -0.26 -3.23
C ALA A 111 8.64 -0.76 -4.49
N ASP A 112 9.15 -0.44 -5.68
CA ASP A 112 8.55 -0.88 -6.95
C ASP A 112 8.61 -2.40 -7.11
N LEU A 113 9.73 -3.03 -6.73
CA LEU A 113 9.88 -4.48 -6.76
C LEU A 113 8.89 -5.15 -5.79
N LEU A 114 8.73 -4.60 -4.60
CA LEU A 114 7.74 -5.08 -3.63
C LEU A 114 6.30 -4.92 -4.14
N GLN A 115 5.96 -3.80 -4.79
CA GLN A 115 4.63 -3.61 -5.38
C GLN A 115 4.35 -4.58 -6.52
N GLN A 116 5.34 -4.80 -7.39
CA GLN A 116 5.24 -5.79 -8.46
C GLN A 116 5.06 -7.21 -7.90
N GLU A 117 5.76 -7.52 -6.82
CA GLU A 117 5.67 -8.81 -6.15
C GLU A 117 4.30 -9.00 -5.48
N MET A 118 3.78 -7.98 -4.79
CA MET A 118 2.41 -7.99 -4.26
C MET A 118 1.38 -8.21 -5.38
N ALA A 119 1.54 -7.54 -6.52
CA ALA A 119 0.66 -7.71 -7.67
C ALA A 119 0.77 -9.11 -8.29
N ARG A 120 1.98 -9.70 -8.31
CA ARG A 120 2.21 -11.09 -8.75
C ARG A 120 1.53 -12.08 -7.81
N MET A 121 1.69 -11.92 -6.49
CA MET A 121 1.04 -12.75 -5.48
C MET A 121 -0.48 -12.65 -5.57
N ALA A 122 -1.04 -11.44 -5.75
CA ALA A 122 -2.47 -11.24 -5.92
C ALA A 122 -3.01 -11.95 -7.17
N ARG A 123 -2.31 -11.89 -8.30
CA ARG A 123 -2.68 -12.60 -9.54
C ARG A 123 -2.63 -14.13 -9.38
N GLN A 124 -1.75 -14.65 -8.54
CA GLN A 124 -1.55 -16.09 -8.36
C GLN A 124 -2.33 -16.68 -7.17
N THR A 125 -2.97 -15.84 -6.35
CA THR A 125 -3.82 -16.28 -5.25
C THR A 125 -5.16 -16.75 -5.77
N ARG A 126 -5.57 -17.97 -5.39
CA ARG A 126 -6.92 -18.46 -5.68
C ARG A 126 -7.92 -17.83 -4.71
N MET A 127 -9.04 -17.35 -5.23
CA MET A 127 -10.09 -16.67 -4.46
C MET A 127 -9.57 -15.43 -3.69
N PRO A 128 -8.99 -14.45 -4.38
CA PRO A 128 -8.35 -13.28 -3.76
C PRO A 128 -9.33 -12.46 -2.90
N GLU A 129 -10.62 -12.45 -3.24
CA GLU A 129 -11.69 -11.81 -2.46
C GLU A 129 -11.77 -12.30 -1.01
N ARG A 130 -11.32 -13.54 -0.72
CA ARG A 130 -11.31 -14.08 0.64
C ARG A 130 -10.21 -13.46 1.52
N GLY A 131 -9.17 -12.90 0.91
CA GLY A 131 -8.05 -12.23 1.58
C GLY A 131 -8.11 -10.70 1.53
N THR A 132 -9.05 -10.11 0.78
CA THR A 132 -9.22 -8.65 0.79
C THR A 132 -9.86 -8.20 2.11
N LEU A 133 -9.08 -7.49 2.94
CA LEU A 133 -9.57 -6.76 4.11
C LEU A 133 -10.44 -5.55 3.67
N ARG A 134 -11.51 -5.80 2.90
CA ARG A 134 -12.56 -4.80 2.70
C ARG A 134 -13.23 -4.64 4.06
N GLY A 135 -13.07 -3.47 4.66
CA GLY A 135 -13.55 -3.14 6.00
C GLY A 135 -14.94 -3.71 6.28
N SER A 136 -14.97 -4.80 7.04
CA SER A 136 -16.15 -5.21 7.79
C SER A 136 -16.26 -4.22 8.93
N GLY A 137 -16.92 -3.10 8.67
CA GLY A 137 -17.49 -2.29 9.75
C GLY A 137 -18.38 -3.19 10.60
N ARG A 138 -17.92 -3.45 11.82
CA ARG A 138 -18.72 -3.72 13.02
C ARG A 138 -17.95 -3.15 14.19
#